data_AF-A0A326TS91-F1
#
_entry.id   AF-A0A326TS91-F1
#
_cell.length_a   1.000
_cell.length_b   1.000
_cell.length_c   1.000
_cell.angle_alpha   90.00
_cell.angle_beta   90.00
_cell.angle_gamma   90.00
#
_symmetry.space_group_name_H-M   'P 1'
#
loop_
_entity.id
_entity.type
_entity.pdbx_description
1 polymer ?
#
loop_
_entity_poly.entity_id
_entity_poly.type
_entity_poly.pdbx_seq_one_letter_code
_entity_poly.pdbx_strand_id
1 'polypeptide(L)'
;MDPRSPWFKKFIPIPAHAEVVQRWFNRFEELGGDFYGLCREVFRQPTPHFISVSEPSIRIKPGFWKVEGGWRITEHETLWQLLRNPVYIGSWRMQGEVIRAQNHPAIIKKAQFDRVQSLLDNVERKHFLRKIRPGDALLHGLLRAVEGWRVAATAYPGSFVRESPYPSYLIYQRTRTEQSTKKMRCTQIRCTLLDSIVVRRMLELISATQELGAVAEEKSSFLLAEQQKLRERRARIDTDLATLKVILKQSQEKNTRGGLRDIISETLDAISSLTTERDEVDLQLEKFEHAREKIYSLTHLIEETRAKWETLPVDDRLALIRSTLWGVTCEPVTDRVFLFTLQWSIWDDERFLFVRGRNRAGQWTAEEKDLLHRLNEFTPEERVKLFPDVAYDTLMSKAHQLGVRGIRHTRIKSVYSCYSFNDVEAFKKYGVLEQVEYDLRTRIPRPRSMGGGRREPRLDYKVYWLRS
;
A
#
# COMPACT_ATOMS: atom_id res chain seq x y z
N MET A 1 -25.80 -13.23 37.76
CA MET A 1 -25.79 -14.69 37.46
C MET A 1 -24.91 -15.38 38.48
N ASP A 2 -25.33 -16.54 38.98
CA ASP A 2 -24.58 -17.37 39.92
C ASP A 2 -23.25 -17.85 39.27
N PRO A 3 -22.07 -17.52 39.84
CA PRO A 3 -20.77 -18.02 39.37
C PRO A 3 -20.65 -19.54 39.33
N ARG A 4 -21.47 -20.25 40.11
CA ARG A 4 -21.52 -21.72 40.20
C ARG A 4 -22.37 -22.36 39.11
N SER A 5 -23.15 -21.58 38.37
CA SER A 5 -23.93 -22.10 37.25
C SER A 5 -23.00 -22.67 36.17
N PRO A 6 -23.26 -23.88 35.64
CA PRO A 6 -22.47 -24.45 34.54
C PRO A 6 -22.55 -23.60 33.26
N TRP A 7 -23.47 -22.62 33.22
CA TRP A 7 -23.69 -21.66 32.13
C TRP A 7 -23.04 -20.31 32.39
N PHE A 8 -22.38 -20.11 33.53
CA PHE A 8 -21.72 -18.85 33.87
C PHE A 8 -20.58 -18.55 32.86
N LYS A 9 -20.68 -17.39 32.19
CA LYS A 9 -19.78 -16.96 31.10
C LYS A 9 -19.72 -17.95 29.91
N LYS A 10 -20.81 -18.67 29.66
CA LYS A 10 -21.00 -19.44 28.42
C LYS A 10 -22.05 -18.76 27.56
N PHE A 11 -21.75 -18.61 26.27
CA PHE A 11 -22.73 -18.26 25.27
C PHE A 11 -23.52 -19.51 24.90
N ILE A 12 -24.84 -19.44 24.93
CA ILE A 12 -25.70 -20.55 24.52
C ILE A 12 -26.39 -20.11 23.22
N PRO A 13 -25.99 -20.67 22.06
CA PRO A 13 -26.67 -20.41 20.81
C PRO A 13 -28.14 -20.78 20.87
N ILE A 14 -29.02 -19.86 20.50
CA ILE A 14 -30.43 -20.16 20.27
C ILE A 14 -30.53 -20.77 18.87
N PRO A 15 -31.03 -22.01 18.70
CA PRO A 15 -31.00 -22.70 17.40
C PRO A 15 -31.61 -21.89 16.25
N ALA A 16 -32.78 -21.29 16.47
CA ALA A 16 -33.44 -20.44 15.47
C ALA A 16 -32.60 -19.22 15.06
N HIS A 17 -31.82 -18.64 15.98
CA HIS A 17 -30.92 -17.51 15.67
C HIS A 17 -29.67 -18.00 14.93
N ALA A 18 -29.16 -19.18 15.29
CA ALA A 18 -28.01 -19.79 14.64
C ALA A 18 -28.28 -20.08 13.15
N GLU A 19 -29.46 -20.59 12.82
CA GLU A 19 -29.89 -20.82 11.43
C GLU A 19 -29.91 -19.54 10.59
N VAL A 20 -30.38 -18.43 11.18
CA VAL A 20 -30.42 -17.12 10.50
C VAL A 20 -29.01 -16.62 10.21
N VAL A 21 -28.11 -16.74 11.18
CA VAL A 21 -26.69 -16.39 11.00
C VAL A 21 -26.08 -17.25 9.90
N GLN A 22 -26.27 -18.57 9.95
CA GLN A 22 -25.74 -19.49 8.93
C GLN A 22 -26.26 -19.17 7.54
N ARG A 23 -27.55 -18.85 7.42
CA ARG A 23 -28.17 -18.41 6.16
C ARG A 23 -27.49 -17.16 5.59
N TRP A 24 -27.16 -16.17 6.42
CA TRP A 24 -26.49 -14.96 5.94
C TRP A 24 -25.01 -15.16 5.60
N PHE A 25 -24.29 -16.02 6.32
CA PHE A 25 -22.93 -16.40 5.93
C PHE A 25 -22.91 -17.11 4.58
N ASN A 26 -23.80 -18.09 4.39
CA ASN A 26 -23.95 -18.79 3.11
C ASN A 26 -24.33 -17.80 1.99
N ARG A 27 -25.34 -16.96 2.23
CA ARG A 27 -25.82 -16.00 1.24
C ARG A 27 -24.76 -14.96 0.87
N PHE A 28 -23.93 -14.53 1.81
CA PHE A 28 -22.82 -13.63 1.52
C PHE A 28 -21.76 -14.27 0.60
N GLU A 29 -21.43 -15.54 0.82
CA GLU A 29 -20.54 -16.30 -0.07
C GLU A 29 -21.18 -16.51 -1.45
N GLU A 30 -22.46 -16.87 -1.53
CA GLU A 30 -23.21 -17.01 -2.78
C GLU A 30 -23.22 -15.73 -3.61
N LEU A 31 -23.32 -14.57 -2.95
CA LEU A 31 -23.25 -13.25 -3.59
C LEU A 31 -21.81 -12.83 -3.96
N GLY A 32 -20.82 -13.72 -3.84
CA GLY A 32 -19.42 -13.44 -4.14
C GLY A 32 -18.83 -12.33 -3.27
N GLY A 33 -19.36 -12.15 -2.05
CA GLY A 33 -18.99 -11.05 -1.17
C GLY A 33 -19.64 -9.70 -1.48
N ASP A 34 -20.72 -9.61 -2.28
CA ASP A 34 -21.48 -8.35 -2.42
C ASP A 34 -22.27 -8.03 -1.14
N PHE A 35 -21.61 -7.35 -0.21
CA PHE A 35 -22.19 -6.97 1.09
C PHE A 35 -23.42 -6.08 0.96
N TYR A 36 -23.44 -5.16 -0.01
CA TYR A 36 -24.58 -4.27 -0.20
C TYR A 36 -25.74 -5.01 -0.88
N GLY A 37 -25.45 -5.99 -1.72
CA GLY A 37 -26.42 -6.97 -2.20
C GLY A 37 -27.12 -7.66 -1.04
N LEU A 38 -26.34 -8.23 -0.12
CA LEU A 38 -26.88 -8.88 1.08
C LEU A 38 -27.71 -7.90 1.93
N CYS A 39 -27.21 -6.68 2.17
CA CYS A 39 -27.95 -5.67 2.94
C CYS A 39 -29.32 -5.36 2.31
N ARG A 40 -29.39 -5.22 0.97
CA ARG A 40 -30.66 -5.01 0.27
C ARG A 40 -31.63 -6.18 0.46
N GLU A 41 -31.14 -7.41 0.40
CA GLU A 41 -31.95 -8.60 0.63
C GLU A 41 -32.47 -8.67 2.07
N VAL A 42 -31.57 -8.50 3.05
CA VAL A 42 -31.89 -8.57 4.47
C VAL A 42 -32.88 -7.46 4.87
N PHE A 43 -32.69 -6.22 4.43
CA PHE A 43 -33.56 -5.12 4.85
C PHE A 43 -34.94 -5.10 4.19
N ARG A 44 -35.12 -5.84 3.09
CA ARG A 44 -36.42 -6.01 2.43
C ARG A 44 -37.30 -7.07 3.09
N GLN A 45 -36.75 -7.91 3.96
CA GLN A 45 -37.55 -8.92 4.66
C GLN A 45 -38.51 -8.23 5.63
N PRO A 46 -39.84 -8.44 5.51
CA PRO A 46 -40.81 -7.81 6.39
C PRO A 46 -40.89 -8.49 7.76
N THR A 47 -40.45 -9.74 7.86
CA THR A 47 -40.52 -10.57 9.07
C THR A 47 -39.33 -10.33 10.02
N PRO A 48 -39.47 -10.66 11.32
CA PRO A 48 -38.34 -10.64 12.24
C PRO A 48 -37.23 -11.56 11.76
N HIS A 49 -35.99 -11.08 11.81
CA HIS A 49 -34.81 -11.91 11.55
C HIS A 49 -34.49 -12.80 12.76
N PHE A 50 -34.72 -12.30 13.97
CA PHE A 50 -34.47 -13.02 15.21
C PHE A 50 -35.74 -13.05 16.05
N ILE A 51 -36.17 -14.23 16.48
CA ILE A 51 -37.33 -14.37 17.38
C ILE A 51 -37.09 -13.63 18.71
N SER A 52 -38.13 -13.03 19.25
CA SER A 52 -38.05 -12.41 20.58
C SER A 52 -37.92 -13.49 21.64
N VAL A 53 -36.91 -13.38 22.50
CA VAL A 53 -36.76 -14.26 23.66
C VAL A 53 -37.10 -13.41 24.87
N SER A 54 -37.94 -13.92 25.77
CA SER A 54 -38.48 -13.21 26.94
C SER A 54 -37.45 -12.94 28.04
N GLU A 55 -36.16 -12.99 27.74
CA GLU A 55 -35.09 -12.84 28.71
C GLU A 55 -34.79 -11.36 28.99
N PRO A 56 -35.03 -10.85 30.22
CA PRO A 56 -34.88 -9.43 30.56
C PRO A 56 -33.42 -8.91 30.45
N SER A 57 -32.45 -9.82 30.37
CA SER A 57 -31.01 -9.50 30.37
C SER A 57 -30.41 -9.26 28.98
N ILE A 58 -31.17 -9.46 27.89
CA ILE A 58 -30.66 -9.22 26.54
C ILE A 58 -30.61 -7.71 26.30
N ARG A 59 -29.43 -7.11 26.50
CA ARG A 59 -29.17 -5.73 26.06
C ARG A 59 -29.08 -5.72 24.54
N ILE A 60 -30.05 -5.06 23.94
CA ILE A 60 -30.17 -4.97 22.49
C ILE A 60 -29.19 -3.92 22.03
N LYS A 61 -28.29 -4.32 21.13
CA LYS A 61 -27.33 -3.40 20.53
C LYS A 61 -28.08 -2.42 19.61
N PRO A 62 -27.56 -1.19 19.43
CA PRO A 62 -28.04 -0.29 18.38
C PRO A 62 -28.07 -0.99 17.01
N GLY A 63 -29.05 -0.61 16.18
CA GLY A 63 -29.26 -1.15 14.83
C GLY A 63 -30.16 -2.40 14.72
N PHE A 64 -30.81 -2.80 15.81
CA PHE A 64 -31.95 -3.72 15.79
C PHE A 64 -33.27 -2.97 16.04
N TRP A 65 -34.30 -3.29 15.26
CA TRP A 65 -35.65 -2.74 15.38
C TRP A 65 -36.63 -3.81 15.88
N LYS A 66 -37.44 -3.51 16.90
CA LYS A 66 -38.45 -4.43 17.42
C LYS A 66 -39.66 -4.50 16.50
N VAL A 67 -40.01 -5.70 16.03
CA VAL A 67 -41.21 -5.97 15.23
C VAL A 67 -42.06 -7.03 15.92
N GLU A 68 -43.29 -7.24 15.45
CA GLU A 68 -44.13 -8.32 15.97
C GLU A 68 -43.40 -9.66 15.84
N GLY A 69 -43.32 -10.42 16.93
CA GLY A 69 -42.62 -11.70 17.01
C GLY A 69 -41.10 -11.64 17.16
N GLY A 70 -40.43 -10.48 17.06
CA GLY A 70 -38.96 -10.46 17.14
C GLY A 70 -38.24 -9.16 16.83
N TRP A 71 -37.04 -9.31 16.26
CA TRP A 71 -36.09 -8.24 15.97
C TRP A 71 -35.64 -8.29 14.52
N ARG A 72 -35.57 -7.12 13.88
CA ARG A 72 -35.06 -6.93 12.52
C ARG A 72 -33.75 -6.15 12.55
N ILE A 73 -32.82 -6.47 11.65
CA ILE A 73 -31.63 -5.64 11.41
C ILE A 73 -32.03 -4.51 10.46
N THR A 74 -31.66 -3.28 10.80
CA THR A 74 -31.97 -2.09 9.99
C THR A 74 -30.74 -1.30 9.54
N GLU A 75 -29.57 -1.59 10.10
CA GLU A 75 -28.33 -0.85 9.84
C GLU A 75 -27.26 -1.73 9.19
N HIS A 76 -26.53 -1.17 8.23
CA HIS A 76 -25.40 -1.86 7.57
C HIS A 76 -24.34 -2.30 8.57
N GLU A 77 -23.99 -1.42 9.50
CA GLU A 77 -22.96 -1.68 10.52
C GLU A 77 -23.30 -2.89 11.39
N THR A 78 -24.58 -3.08 11.73
CA THR A 78 -25.02 -4.24 12.53
C THR A 78 -24.84 -5.55 11.77
N LEU A 79 -25.19 -5.59 10.48
CA LEU A 79 -24.96 -6.79 9.66
C LEU A 79 -23.46 -7.04 9.45
N TRP A 80 -22.67 -5.98 9.27
CA TRP A 80 -21.22 -6.06 9.15
C TRP A 80 -20.57 -6.65 10.40
N GLN A 81 -20.91 -6.11 11.58
CA GLN A 81 -20.42 -6.60 12.87
C GLN A 81 -20.85 -8.02 13.14
N LEU A 82 -22.06 -8.41 12.71
CA LEU A 82 -22.54 -9.77 12.80
C LEU A 82 -21.63 -10.72 11.99
N LEU A 83 -21.39 -10.43 10.71
CA LEU A 83 -20.54 -11.29 9.88
C LEU A 83 -19.06 -11.33 10.35
N ARG A 84 -18.59 -10.33 11.10
CA ARG A 84 -17.23 -10.30 11.70
C ARG A 84 -17.16 -10.86 13.12
N ASN A 85 -18.26 -11.27 13.74
CA ASN A 85 -18.25 -11.65 15.16
C ASN A 85 -17.68 -13.07 15.36
N PRO A 86 -16.52 -13.23 16.02
CA PRO A 86 -15.89 -14.54 16.22
C PRO A 86 -16.66 -15.44 17.21
N VAL A 87 -17.70 -14.93 17.87
CA VAL A 87 -18.62 -15.79 18.64
C VAL A 87 -19.18 -16.91 17.77
N TYR A 88 -19.42 -16.67 16.48
CA TYR A 88 -20.01 -17.68 15.61
C TYR A 88 -19.11 -18.89 15.34
N ILE A 89 -17.80 -18.79 15.56
CA ILE A 89 -16.85 -19.91 15.52
C ILE A 89 -16.56 -20.49 16.92
N GLY A 90 -17.41 -20.19 17.91
CA GLY A 90 -17.27 -20.65 19.29
C GLY A 90 -16.25 -19.87 20.11
N SER A 91 -15.78 -18.70 19.66
CA SER A 91 -14.77 -17.92 20.39
C SER A 91 -15.40 -16.77 21.18
N TRP A 92 -15.12 -16.66 22.48
CA TRP A 92 -15.64 -15.58 23.31
C TRP A 92 -14.61 -14.45 23.46
N ARG A 93 -14.99 -13.23 23.05
CA ARG A 93 -14.18 -12.01 23.23
C ARG A 93 -14.77 -11.10 24.30
N MET A 94 -13.90 -10.48 25.08
CA MET A 94 -14.26 -9.42 26.02
C MET A 94 -13.18 -8.34 25.92
N GLN A 95 -13.60 -7.08 25.73
CA GLN A 95 -12.68 -5.93 25.60
C GLN A 95 -11.62 -6.09 24.49
N GLY A 96 -11.94 -6.80 23.41
CA GLY A 96 -11.05 -6.99 22.25
C GLY A 96 -10.17 -8.25 22.33
N GLU A 97 -10.02 -8.86 23.50
CA GLU A 97 -9.21 -10.07 23.68
C GLU A 97 -10.07 -11.34 23.66
N VAL A 98 -9.51 -12.43 23.13
CA VAL A 98 -10.15 -13.76 23.15
C VAL A 98 -9.90 -14.39 24.51
N ILE A 99 -10.92 -14.43 25.37
CA ILE A 99 -10.80 -15.03 26.71
C ILE A 99 -10.87 -16.57 26.62
N ARG A 100 -11.71 -17.11 25.73
CA ARG A 100 -11.90 -18.57 25.59
C ARG A 100 -12.11 -18.96 24.14
N ALA A 101 -11.21 -19.78 23.60
CA ALA A 101 -11.46 -20.57 22.40
C ALA A 101 -12.42 -21.73 22.75
N GLN A 102 -13.40 -22.03 21.90
CA GLN A 102 -14.38 -23.11 22.08
C GLN A 102 -15.32 -22.95 23.30
N ASN A 103 -15.81 -21.73 23.54
CA ASN A 103 -16.79 -21.44 24.59
C ASN A 103 -18.14 -22.16 24.38
N HIS A 104 -18.53 -22.41 23.14
CA HIS A 104 -19.76 -23.11 22.75
C HIS A 104 -19.60 -23.80 21.38
N PRO A 105 -20.52 -24.72 21.00
CA PRO A 105 -20.52 -25.32 19.66
C PRO A 105 -20.54 -24.25 18.58
N ALA A 106 -19.64 -24.38 17.60
CA ALA A 106 -19.53 -23.42 16.52
C ALA A 106 -20.80 -23.42 15.66
N ILE A 107 -21.32 -22.23 15.37
CA ILE A 107 -22.47 -22.03 14.46
C ILE A 107 -21.97 -22.05 13.01
N ILE A 108 -20.77 -21.50 12.77
CA ILE A 108 -20.10 -21.43 11.47
C ILE A 108 -18.79 -22.20 11.54
N LYS A 109 -18.47 -22.99 10.50
CA LYS A 109 -17.17 -23.66 10.40
C LYS A 109 -16.06 -22.60 10.30
N LYS A 110 -14.94 -22.78 11.02
CA LYS A 110 -13.82 -21.82 11.01
C LYS A 110 -13.35 -21.47 9.59
N ALA A 111 -13.20 -22.47 8.71
CA ALA A 111 -12.81 -22.24 7.32
C ALA A 111 -13.80 -21.35 6.53
N GLN A 112 -15.10 -21.46 6.80
CA GLN A 112 -16.11 -20.59 6.19
C GLN A 112 -16.01 -19.16 6.74
N PHE A 113 -15.84 -19.03 8.05
CA PHE A 113 -15.67 -17.73 8.69
C PHE A 113 -14.45 -16.98 8.14
N ASP A 114 -13.30 -17.66 7.99
CA ASP A 114 -12.05 -17.09 7.47
C ASP A 114 -12.19 -16.63 6.00
N ARG A 115 -12.91 -17.40 5.16
CA ARG A 115 -13.26 -16.97 3.79
C ARG A 115 -14.15 -15.73 3.80
N VAL A 116 -15.19 -15.70 4.65
CA VAL A 116 -16.07 -14.52 4.78
C VAL A 116 -15.29 -13.30 5.27
N GLN A 117 -14.36 -13.44 6.21
CA GLN A 117 -13.49 -12.33 6.63
C GLN A 117 -12.66 -11.80 5.45
N SER A 118 -12.10 -12.69 4.65
CA SER A 118 -11.32 -12.32 3.47
C SER A 118 -12.16 -11.56 2.43
N LEU A 119 -13.43 -11.97 2.24
CA LEU A 119 -14.39 -11.27 1.38
C LEU A 119 -14.78 -9.89 1.96
N LEU A 120 -15.05 -9.80 3.27
CA LEU A 120 -15.37 -8.52 3.92
C LEU A 120 -14.19 -7.54 3.86
N ASP A 121 -12.96 -8.01 4.08
CA ASP A 121 -11.76 -7.18 3.93
C ASP A 121 -11.65 -6.63 2.50
N ASN A 122 -12.05 -7.41 1.49
CA ASN A 122 -12.13 -6.94 0.10
C ASN A 122 -13.26 -5.91 -0.12
N VAL A 123 -14.42 -6.07 0.53
CA VAL A 123 -15.51 -5.07 0.47
C VAL A 123 -15.07 -3.77 1.10
N GLU A 124 -14.44 -3.82 2.27
CA GLU A 124 -13.93 -2.65 2.97
C GLU A 124 -12.95 -1.88 2.07
N ARG A 125 -11.99 -2.61 1.49
CA ARG A 125 -11.09 -2.07 0.46
C ARG A 125 -11.87 -1.41 -0.69
N LYS A 126 -12.88 -2.08 -1.27
CA LYS A 126 -13.68 -1.54 -2.39
C LYS A 126 -14.53 -0.32 -2.00
N HIS A 127 -15.11 -0.28 -0.80
CA HIS A 127 -15.92 0.86 -0.37
C HIS A 127 -15.06 2.10 -0.10
N PHE A 128 -13.88 1.92 0.49
CA PHE A 128 -12.88 3.00 0.58
C PHE A 128 -12.45 3.49 -0.81
N LEU A 129 -12.28 2.57 -1.77
CA LEU A 129 -11.99 2.88 -3.18
C LEU A 129 -13.17 3.45 -3.98
N ARG A 130 -14.42 3.49 -3.47
CA ARG A 130 -15.56 4.07 -4.21
C ARG A 130 -15.67 5.59 -4.07
N LYS A 131 -15.08 6.19 -3.03
CA LYS A 131 -15.12 7.65 -2.82
C LYS A 131 -14.09 8.41 -3.65
N ILE A 132 -13.14 7.71 -4.25
CA ILE A 132 -12.05 8.24 -5.06
C ILE A 132 -11.89 7.28 -6.22
N ARG A 133 -11.96 7.72 -7.48
CA ARG A 133 -11.80 6.77 -8.58
C ARG A 133 -10.42 6.10 -8.40
N PRO A 134 -10.30 4.78 -8.48
CA PRO A 134 -9.04 4.09 -8.16
C PRO A 134 -7.80 4.63 -8.91
N GLY A 135 -7.98 5.22 -10.09
CA GLY A 135 -6.88 5.82 -10.88
C GLY A 135 -6.43 7.20 -10.41
N ASP A 136 -7.20 7.81 -9.50
CA ASP A 136 -6.97 9.17 -9.03
C ASP A 136 -6.09 9.23 -7.78
N ALA A 137 -5.83 8.10 -7.10
CA ALA A 137 -5.04 8.04 -5.86
C ALA A 137 -4.36 6.67 -5.68
N LEU A 138 -3.28 6.42 -6.40
CA LEU A 138 -2.59 5.13 -6.44
C LEU A 138 -1.99 4.72 -5.09
N LEU A 139 -1.56 5.68 -4.27
CA LEU A 139 -1.02 5.43 -2.93
C LEU A 139 -2.10 5.33 -1.85
N HIS A 140 -3.39 5.28 -2.22
CA HIS A 140 -4.46 5.11 -1.25
C HIS A 140 -4.35 3.79 -0.48
N GLY A 141 -4.32 3.89 0.86
CA GLY A 141 -4.13 2.75 1.77
C GLY A 141 -2.66 2.41 2.04
N LEU A 142 -1.73 2.87 1.20
CA LEU A 142 -0.29 2.74 1.42
C LEU A 142 0.30 3.97 2.12
N LEU A 143 -0.25 5.15 1.85
CA LEU A 143 0.19 6.40 2.47
C LEU A 143 -0.33 6.55 3.90
N ARG A 144 0.60 6.61 4.85
CA ARG A 144 0.40 6.81 6.29
C ARG A 144 1.10 8.10 6.72
N ALA A 145 0.67 8.67 7.84
CA ALA A 145 1.40 9.74 8.49
C ALA A 145 1.99 9.23 9.81
N VAL A 146 3.03 9.91 10.28
CA VAL A 146 3.61 9.69 11.61
C VAL A 146 2.59 9.90 12.73
N GLU A 147 2.95 9.49 13.95
CA GLU A 147 2.08 9.61 15.12
C GLU A 147 1.55 11.04 15.33
N GLY A 148 0.30 11.16 15.77
CA GLY A 148 -0.41 12.45 15.91
C GLY A 148 -1.00 12.99 14.59
N TRP A 149 -0.56 12.50 13.44
CA TRP A 149 -1.05 12.90 12.13
C TRP A 149 -1.93 11.84 11.47
N ARG A 150 -2.70 12.28 10.47
CA ARG A 150 -3.59 11.44 9.66
C ARG A 150 -3.49 11.82 8.21
N VAL A 151 -3.63 10.82 7.34
CA VAL A 151 -3.79 10.99 5.89
C VAL A 151 -5.17 10.51 5.51
N ALA A 152 -5.83 11.28 4.63
CA ALA A 152 -7.01 10.82 3.93
C ALA A 152 -6.88 11.23 2.46
N ALA A 153 -7.08 10.31 1.54
CA ALA A 153 -7.29 10.70 0.16
C ALA A 153 -8.72 11.24 0.01
N THR A 154 -8.92 12.24 -0.84
CA THR A 154 -10.24 12.82 -1.09
C THR A 154 -10.41 13.17 -2.57
N ALA A 155 -11.55 12.80 -3.16
CA ALA A 155 -11.88 13.16 -4.55
C ALA A 155 -12.18 14.65 -4.70
N TYR A 156 -12.76 15.26 -3.66
CA TYR A 156 -13.02 16.69 -3.60
C TYR A 156 -12.41 17.24 -2.32
N PRO A 157 -11.56 18.27 -2.37
CA PRO A 157 -11.25 18.98 -1.15
C PRO A 157 -12.58 19.55 -0.64
N GLY A 158 -13.01 19.14 0.55
CA GLY A 158 -14.23 19.70 1.17
C GLY A 158 -14.17 21.24 1.23
N SER A 159 -15.28 21.86 1.64
CA SER A 159 -15.52 23.31 1.71
C SER A 159 -14.37 24.22 2.19
N PHE A 160 -13.39 23.66 2.88
CA PHE A 160 -12.15 24.31 3.32
C PHE A 160 -11.21 24.78 2.18
N VAL A 161 -11.30 24.23 0.97
CA VAL A 161 -10.46 24.65 -0.16
C VAL A 161 -11.27 24.67 -1.46
N ARG A 162 -11.89 25.81 -1.77
CA ARG A 162 -12.72 26.03 -2.96
C ARG A 162 -11.98 25.93 -4.31
N GLU A 163 -10.67 25.65 -4.34
CA GLU A 163 -9.81 26.01 -5.48
C GLU A 163 -9.21 24.84 -6.27
N SER A 164 -9.41 23.58 -5.89
CA SER A 164 -8.81 22.44 -6.63
C SER A 164 -9.84 21.36 -6.95
N PRO A 165 -10.27 21.20 -8.21
CA PRO A 165 -11.14 20.09 -8.62
C PRO A 165 -10.43 18.73 -8.63
N TYR A 166 -9.13 18.69 -8.29
CA TYR A 166 -8.31 17.50 -8.39
C TYR A 166 -8.26 16.69 -7.08
N PRO A 167 -8.31 15.35 -7.20
CA PRO A 167 -8.05 14.42 -6.10
C PRO A 167 -6.77 14.75 -5.35
N SER A 168 -6.82 14.70 -4.02
CA SER A 168 -5.69 15.09 -3.16
C SER A 168 -5.56 14.21 -1.92
N TYR A 169 -4.32 13.99 -1.48
CA TYR A 169 -3.99 13.50 -0.15
C TYR A 169 -4.05 14.66 0.84
N LEU A 170 -4.99 14.58 1.78
CA LEU A 170 -5.14 15.48 2.91
C LEU A 170 -4.30 14.96 4.08
N ILE A 171 -3.27 15.69 4.44
CA ILE A 171 -2.43 15.44 5.62
C ILE A 171 -2.88 16.42 6.70
N TYR A 172 -3.29 15.91 7.86
CA TYR A 172 -3.84 16.75 8.92
C TYR A 172 -3.58 16.20 10.32
N GLN A 173 -3.44 17.11 11.27
CA GLN A 173 -3.36 16.76 12.68
C GLN A 173 -4.76 16.78 13.30
N ARG A 174 -5.12 15.74 14.06
CA ARG A 174 -6.34 15.75 14.89
C ARG A 174 -5.98 16.24 16.28
N THR A 175 -6.31 17.49 16.59
CA THR A 175 -6.39 17.93 17.98
C THR A 175 -7.78 17.61 18.51
N ARG A 176 -7.83 16.86 19.61
CA ARG A 176 -9.08 16.57 20.32
C ARG A 176 -9.35 17.76 21.23
N THR A 177 -10.17 18.71 20.79
CA THR A 177 -10.75 19.70 21.72
C THR A 177 -12.04 19.14 22.29
N GLU A 178 -12.33 19.42 23.57
CA GLU A 178 -13.47 18.87 24.32
C GLU A 178 -14.83 19.07 23.62
N GLN A 179 -14.94 20.09 22.76
CA GLN A 179 -16.21 20.50 22.16
C GLN A 179 -16.29 20.29 20.64
N SER A 180 -15.20 19.95 19.95
CA SER A 180 -15.25 19.59 18.51
C SER A 180 -13.94 18.99 18.00
N THR A 181 -14.01 18.16 16.94
CA THR A 181 -12.83 17.81 16.14
C THR A 181 -12.55 18.90 15.10
N LYS A 182 -12.00 20.05 15.51
CA LYS A 182 -11.47 21.02 14.52
C LYS A 182 -10.16 20.46 13.93
N LYS A 183 -10.09 20.38 12.61
CA LYS A 183 -8.83 20.08 11.89
C LYS A 183 -7.98 21.35 11.93
N MET A 184 -6.92 21.36 12.76
CA MET A 184 -6.19 22.59 13.09
C MET A 184 -5.12 22.94 12.05
N ARG A 185 -4.45 21.92 11.49
CA ARG A 185 -3.52 22.07 10.37
C ARG A 185 -3.88 21.07 9.29
N CYS A 186 -4.15 21.54 8.07
CA CYS A 186 -4.44 20.68 6.94
C CYS A 186 -3.66 21.12 5.71
N THR A 187 -2.86 20.19 5.18
CA THR A 187 -2.18 20.34 3.90
C THR A 187 -2.76 19.36 2.90
N GLN A 188 -2.85 19.80 1.65
CA GLN A 188 -3.28 18.99 0.52
C GLN A 188 -2.14 18.85 -0.46
N ILE A 189 -1.87 17.62 -0.88
CA ILE A 189 -0.96 17.28 -1.97
C ILE A 189 -1.80 16.59 -3.03
N ARG A 190 -1.72 17.05 -4.29
CA ARG A 190 -2.47 16.41 -5.38
C ARG A 190 -2.03 14.94 -5.49
N CYS A 191 -2.99 14.04 -5.67
CA CYS A 191 -2.69 12.63 -5.73
C CYS A 191 -1.81 12.29 -6.93
N THR A 192 -2.23 12.72 -8.13
CA THR A 192 -1.47 12.53 -9.38
C THR A 192 -0.02 12.98 -9.27
N LEU A 193 0.22 14.06 -8.54
CA LEU A 193 1.54 14.57 -8.27
C LEU A 193 2.37 13.59 -7.43
N LEU A 194 1.92 13.29 -6.21
CA LEU A 194 2.67 12.42 -5.31
C LEU A 194 2.84 11.02 -5.90
N ASP A 195 1.76 10.49 -6.49
CA ASP A 195 1.75 9.20 -7.16
C ASP A 195 2.79 9.17 -8.28
N SER A 196 2.87 10.20 -9.13
CA SER A 196 3.86 10.25 -10.22
C SER A 196 5.31 10.28 -9.73
N ILE A 197 5.58 10.89 -8.58
CA ILE A 197 6.92 10.90 -7.97
C ILE A 197 7.29 9.49 -7.52
N VAL A 198 6.40 8.81 -6.80
CA VAL A 198 6.64 7.46 -6.28
C VAL A 198 6.70 6.44 -7.42
N VAL A 199 5.78 6.52 -8.37
CA VAL A 199 5.75 5.64 -9.55
C VAL A 199 7.00 5.82 -10.40
N ARG A 200 7.43 7.06 -10.65
CA ARG A 200 8.67 7.30 -11.39
C ARG A 200 9.84 6.65 -10.68
N ARG A 201 9.96 6.84 -9.36
CA ARG A 201 11.05 6.22 -8.59
C ARG A 201 10.98 4.70 -8.63
N MET A 202 9.79 4.13 -8.48
CA MET A 202 9.57 2.70 -8.60
C MET A 202 10.04 2.18 -9.96
N LEU A 203 9.67 2.84 -11.06
CA LEU A 203 10.10 2.46 -12.40
C LEU A 203 11.61 2.64 -12.60
N GLU A 204 12.22 3.69 -12.03
CA GLU A 204 13.67 3.87 -12.00
C GLU A 204 14.36 2.74 -11.24
N LEU A 205 13.86 2.36 -10.06
CA LEU A 205 14.40 1.25 -9.28
C LEU A 205 14.22 -0.08 -9.99
N ILE A 206 13.05 -0.31 -10.61
CA ILE A 206 12.82 -1.48 -11.44
C ILE A 206 13.83 -1.51 -12.60
N SER A 207 14.08 -0.39 -13.28
CA SER A 207 15.07 -0.32 -14.37
C SER A 207 16.53 -0.35 -13.91
N ALA A 208 16.87 0.20 -12.75
CA ALA A 208 18.19 0.04 -12.14
C ALA A 208 18.39 -1.40 -11.65
N THR A 209 17.31 -2.04 -11.20
CA THR A 209 17.27 -3.49 -10.97
C THR A 209 17.35 -4.22 -12.31
N GLN A 210 17.00 -3.63 -13.46
CA GLN A 210 17.37 -4.15 -14.79
C GLN A 210 18.83 -3.86 -15.16
N GLU A 211 19.66 -3.26 -14.32
CA GLU A 211 21.12 -3.52 -14.38
C GLU A 211 21.45 -4.93 -13.82
N LEU A 212 20.50 -5.60 -13.14
CA LEU A 212 20.44 -7.08 -13.16
C LEU A 212 20.03 -7.62 -14.54
N GLY A 213 19.81 -6.81 -15.57
CA GLY A 213 19.79 -7.26 -16.96
C GLY A 213 21.16 -7.81 -17.33
N ALA A 214 22.24 -7.13 -16.93
CA ALA A 214 23.59 -7.68 -17.02
C ALA A 214 23.77 -8.92 -16.14
N VAL A 215 23.22 -8.92 -14.91
CA VAL A 215 23.23 -10.12 -14.04
C VAL A 215 22.32 -11.23 -14.57
N ALA A 216 21.25 -10.92 -15.29
CA ALA A 216 20.31 -11.85 -15.89
C ALA A 216 20.88 -12.41 -17.19
N GLU A 217 21.64 -11.62 -17.94
CA GLU A 217 22.46 -12.05 -19.07
C GLU A 217 23.63 -12.91 -18.58
N GLU A 218 24.34 -12.51 -17.53
CA GLU A 218 25.39 -13.31 -16.86
C GLU A 218 24.80 -14.62 -16.31
N LYS A 219 23.64 -14.55 -15.66
CA LYS A 219 22.96 -15.75 -15.15
C LYS A 219 22.40 -16.59 -16.29
N SER A 220 21.84 -15.99 -17.36
CA SER A 220 21.36 -16.72 -18.54
C SER A 220 22.52 -17.41 -19.26
N SER A 221 23.65 -16.74 -19.43
CA SER A 221 24.88 -17.33 -20.00
C SER A 221 25.47 -18.42 -19.12
N PHE A 222 25.45 -18.26 -17.79
CA PHE A 222 25.79 -19.31 -16.84
C PHE A 222 24.85 -20.52 -16.96
N LEU A 223 23.53 -20.29 -16.99
CA LEU A 223 22.52 -21.35 -17.16
C LEU A 223 22.69 -22.06 -18.51
N LEU A 224 23.03 -21.32 -19.59
CA LEU A 224 23.33 -21.88 -20.91
C LEU A 224 24.59 -22.75 -20.88
N ALA A 225 25.67 -22.28 -20.25
CA ALA A 225 26.90 -23.06 -20.11
C ALA A 225 26.67 -24.34 -19.29
N GLU A 226 25.89 -24.27 -18.22
CA GLU A 226 25.57 -25.44 -17.40
C GLU A 226 24.62 -26.40 -18.11
N GLN A 227 23.63 -25.89 -18.84
CA GLN A 227 22.76 -26.68 -19.71
C GLN A 227 23.57 -27.42 -20.77
N GLN A 228 24.58 -26.77 -21.36
CA GLN A 228 25.47 -27.37 -22.34
C GLN A 228 26.26 -28.54 -21.73
N LYS A 229 26.82 -28.37 -20.53
CA LYS A 229 27.51 -29.46 -19.81
C LYS A 229 26.58 -30.64 -19.52
N LEU A 230 25.35 -30.37 -19.10
CA LEU A 230 24.36 -31.41 -18.85
C LEU A 230 23.96 -32.14 -20.13
N ARG A 231 23.80 -31.43 -21.26
CA ARG A 231 23.54 -32.05 -22.57
C ARG A 231 24.71 -32.92 -23.04
N GLU A 232 25.95 -32.46 -22.83
CA GLU A 232 27.15 -33.27 -23.12
C GLU A 232 27.22 -34.51 -22.24
N ARG A 233 26.90 -34.40 -20.95
CA ARG A 233 26.81 -35.54 -20.03
C ARG A 233 25.73 -36.53 -20.49
N ARG A 234 24.53 -36.03 -20.83
CA ARG A 234 23.43 -36.85 -21.36
C ARG A 234 23.86 -37.63 -22.61
N ALA A 235 24.51 -36.95 -23.55
CA ALA A 235 24.98 -37.58 -24.79
C ALA A 235 26.01 -38.69 -24.54
N ARG A 236 26.87 -38.55 -23.52
CA ARG A 236 27.79 -39.61 -23.09
C ARG A 236 27.02 -40.80 -22.51
N ILE A 237 26.09 -40.56 -21.58
CA ILE A 237 25.24 -41.60 -21.00
C ILE A 237 24.48 -42.38 -22.08
N ASP A 238 23.93 -41.69 -23.08
CA ASP A 238 23.23 -42.32 -24.21
C ASP A 238 24.16 -43.21 -25.05
N THR A 239 25.42 -42.78 -25.24
CA THR A 239 26.44 -43.57 -25.94
C THR A 239 26.83 -44.82 -25.16
N ASP A 240 26.99 -44.69 -23.84
CA ASP A 240 27.32 -45.81 -22.95
C ASP A 240 26.18 -46.82 -22.87
N LEU A 241 24.93 -46.34 -22.75
CA LEU A 241 23.73 -47.17 -22.81
C LEU A 241 23.61 -47.93 -24.14
N ALA A 242 23.91 -47.28 -25.26
CA ALA A 242 23.92 -47.94 -26.56
C ALA A 242 24.97 -49.06 -26.62
N THR A 243 26.18 -48.80 -26.11
CA THR A 243 27.27 -49.77 -26.05
C THR A 243 26.92 -50.98 -25.17
N LEU A 244 26.41 -50.74 -23.96
CA LEU A 244 26.01 -51.81 -23.03
C LEU A 244 24.86 -52.65 -23.58
N LYS A 245 23.90 -52.05 -24.30
CA LYS A 245 22.82 -52.81 -24.96
C LYS A 245 23.36 -53.74 -26.04
N VAL A 246 24.39 -53.33 -26.78
CA VAL A 246 25.08 -54.19 -27.76
C VAL A 246 25.79 -55.34 -27.05
N ILE A 247 26.52 -55.07 -25.97
CA ILE A 247 27.21 -56.09 -25.16
C ILE A 247 26.20 -57.09 -24.56
N LEU A 248 25.09 -56.60 -24.02
CA LEU A 248 24.02 -57.42 -23.45
C LEU A 248 23.46 -58.37 -24.51
N LYS A 249 23.13 -57.86 -25.70
CA LYS A 249 22.61 -58.66 -26.81
C LYS A 249 23.59 -59.76 -27.23
N GLN A 250 24.87 -59.40 -27.42
CA GLN A 250 25.92 -60.36 -27.76
C GLN A 250 26.13 -61.43 -26.68
N SER A 251 26.00 -61.05 -25.41
CA SER A 251 26.13 -61.97 -24.26
C SER A 251 24.95 -62.93 -24.17
N GLN A 252 23.73 -62.45 -24.45
CA GLN A 252 22.52 -63.28 -24.51
C GLN A 252 22.62 -64.33 -25.63
N GLU A 253 23.10 -63.95 -26.81
CA GLU A 253 23.29 -64.87 -27.95
C GLU A 253 24.34 -65.96 -27.65
N LYS A 254 25.36 -65.66 -26.84
CA LYS A 254 26.43 -66.60 -26.46
C LYS A 254 26.10 -67.48 -25.24
N ASN A 255 25.02 -67.21 -24.51
CA ASN A 255 24.71 -67.85 -23.21
C ASN A 255 24.13 -69.27 -23.31
N THR A 256 24.68 -70.13 -24.16
CA THR A 256 24.24 -71.53 -24.34
C THR A 256 24.81 -72.50 -23.31
N ARG A 257 25.74 -72.08 -22.42
CA ARG A 257 26.45 -72.97 -21.47
C ARG A 257 26.51 -72.47 -20.01
N GLY A 258 25.65 -71.53 -19.61
CA GLY A 258 25.43 -71.17 -18.19
C GLY A 258 26.49 -70.26 -17.54
N GLY A 259 27.66 -70.06 -18.14
CA GLY A 259 28.76 -69.27 -17.57
C GLY A 259 28.67 -67.74 -17.69
N LEU A 260 27.65 -67.19 -18.37
CA LEU A 260 27.52 -65.73 -18.62
C LEU A 260 26.44 -65.04 -17.76
N ARG A 261 25.87 -65.72 -16.76
CA ARG A 261 24.79 -65.14 -15.94
C ARG A 261 25.25 -63.90 -15.16
N ASP A 262 26.44 -63.94 -14.59
CA ASP A 262 26.98 -62.84 -13.78
C ASP A 262 27.22 -61.59 -14.64
N ILE A 263 27.83 -61.76 -15.83
CA ILE A 263 28.05 -60.67 -16.79
C ILE A 263 26.73 -60.04 -17.26
N ILE A 264 25.70 -60.86 -17.51
CA ILE A 264 24.37 -60.35 -17.89
C ILE A 264 23.77 -59.55 -16.74
N SER A 265 23.86 -60.04 -15.51
CA SER A 265 23.35 -59.33 -14.32
C SER A 265 24.06 -57.99 -14.14
N GLU A 266 25.40 -57.98 -14.15
CA GLU A 266 26.21 -56.76 -14.02
C GLU A 266 25.89 -55.74 -15.12
N THR A 267 25.71 -56.21 -16.37
CA THR A 267 25.35 -55.33 -17.49
C THR A 267 23.94 -54.75 -17.33
N LEU A 268 22.98 -55.51 -16.82
CA LEU A 268 21.63 -55.05 -16.54
C LEU A 268 21.61 -54.02 -15.41
N ASP A 269 22.38 -54.24 -14.35
CA ASP A 269 22.51 -53.31 -13.23
C ASP A 269 23.16 -52.00 -13.70
N ALA A 270 24.20 -52.08 -14.54
CA ALA A 270 24.83 -50.90 -15.14
C ALA A 270 23.86 -50.12 -16.05
N ILE A 271 23.06 -50.81 -16.87
CA ILE A 271 22.01 -50.18 -17.69
C ILE A 271 20.97 -49.50 -16.81
N SER A 272 20.53 -50.15 -15.73
CA SER A 272 19.57 -49.57 -14.78
C SER A 272 20.13 -48.30 -14.15
N SER A 273 21.36 -48.35 -13.65
CA SER A 273 22.04 -47.19 -13.03
C SER A 273 22.16 -46.03 -14.02
N LEU A 274 22.63 -46.27 -15.25
CA LEU A 274 22.76 -45.23 -16.27
C LEU A 274 21.41 -44.68 -16.74
N THR A 275 20.36 -45.49 -16.74
CA THR A 275 19.01 -45.02 -17.08
C THR A 275 18.49 -44.06 -16.00
N THR A 276 18.69 -44.38 -14.72
CA THR A 276 18.37 -43.47 -13.61
C THR A 276 19.16 -42.17 -13.70
N GLU A 277 20.47 -42.25 -13.96
CA GLU A 277 21.31 -41.06 -14.14
C GLU A 277 20.85 -40.18 -15.32
N ARG A 278 20.47 -40.79 -16.44
CA ARG A 278 19.89 -40.07 -17.59
C ARG A 278 18.62 -39.32 -17.19
N ASP A 279 17.70 -40.00 -16.49
CA ASP A 279 16.42 -39.40 -16.09
C ASP A 279 16.64 -38.23 -15.09
N GLU A 280 17.65 -38.33 -14.22
CA GLU A 280 18.05 -37.21 -13.35
C GLU A 280 18.62 -36.02 -14.14
N VAL A 281 19.47 -36.28 -15.14
CA VAL A 281 20.02 -35.23 -16.02
C VAL A 281 18.90 -34.56 -16.82
N ASP A 282 17.91 -35.32 -17.30
CA ASP A 282 16.74 -34.79 -18.02
C ASP A 282 15.89 -33.88 -17.13
N LEU A 283 15.62 -34.31 -15.89
CA LEU A 283 14.91 -33.48 -14.92
C LEU A 283 15.67 -32.18 -14.58
N GLN A 284 17.01 -32.23 -14.52
CA GLN A 284 17.82 -31.03 -14.33
C GLN A 284 17.70 -30.10 -15.54
N LEU A 285 17.81 -30.62 -16.77
CA LEU A 285 17.66 -29.82 -18.00
C LEU A 285 16.32 -29.08 -18.05
N GLU A 286 15.21 -29.75 -17.71
CA GLU A 286 13.88 -29.12 -17.65
C GLU A 286 13.82 -27.97 -16.62
N LYS A 287 14.44 -28.15 -15.44
CA LYS A 287 14.52 -27.10 -14.41
C LYS A 287 15.30 -25.88 -14.91
N PHE A 288 16.40 -26.09 -15.63
CA PHE A 288 17.20 -25.00 -16.21
C PHE A 288 16.43 -24.26 -17.30
N GLU A 289 15.70 -24.96 -18.17
CA GLU A 289 14.86 -24.34 -19.21
C GLU A 289 13.75 -23.49 -18.59
N HIS A 290 13.03 -24.02 -17.60
CA HIS A 290 11.98 -23.28 -16.91
C HIS A 290 12.52 -22.05 -16.16
N ALA A 291 13.68 -22.17 -15.52
CA ALA A 291 14.33 -21.04 -14.86
C ALA A 291 14.71 -19.94 -15.86
N ARG A 292 15.18 -20.31 -17.04
CA ARG A 292 15.54 -19.37 -18.11
C ARG A 292 14.32 -18.64 -18.67
N GLU A 293 13.25 -19.36 -18.97
CA GLU A 293 11.97 -18.77 -19.43
C GLU A 293 11.40 -17.80 -18.40
N LYS A 294 11.51 -18.13 -17.11
CA LYS A 294 11.10 -17.24 -16.02
C LYS A 294 11.91 -15.94 -15.97
N ILE A 295 13.22 -16.00 -16.22
CA ILE A 295 14.07 -14.80 -16.28
C ILE A 295 13.67 -13.92 -17.48
N TYR A 296 13.52 -14.51 -18.67
CA TYR A 296 13.14 -13.75 -19.87
C TYR A 296 11.75 -13.13 -19.76
N SER A 297 10.77 -13.87 -19.24
CA SER A 297 9.41 -13.35 -19.04
C SER A 297 9.36 -12.19 -18.06
N LEU A 298 10.17 -12.22 -16.99
CA LEU A 298 10.26 -11.11 -16.04
C LEU A 298 10.86 -9.84 -16.67
N THR A 299 11.96 -9.97 -17.43
CA THR A 299 12.59 -8.82 -18.07
C THR A 299 11.68 -8.17 -19.11
N HIS A 300 11.03 -8.98 -19.95
CA HIS A 300 10.06 -8.48 -20.94
C HIS A 300 8.84 -7.83 -20.27
N LEU A 301 8.31 -8.45 -19.21
CA LEU A 301 7.18 -7.91 -18.45
C LEU A 301 7.51 -6.53 -17.88
N ILE A 302 8.73 -6.33 -17.39
CA ILE A 302 9.18 -5.04 -16.85
C ILE A 302 9.23 -3.96 -17.95
N GLU A 303 9.86 -4.24 -19.08
CA GLU A 303 9.97 -3.27 -20.18
C GLU A 303 8.59 -2.91 -20.73
N GLU A 304 7.74 -3.92 -20.92
CA GLU A 304 6.37 -3.74 -21.36
C GLU A 304 5.55 -2.91 -20.36
N THR A 305 5.69 -3.19 -19.06
CA THR A 305 5.05 -2.42 -17.99
C THR A 305 5.46 -0.96 -18.03
N ARG A 306 6.74 -0.66 -18.27
CA ARG A 306 7.24 0.71 -18.39
C ARG A 306 6.67 1.42 -19.61
N ALA A 307 6.71 0.78 -20.78
CA ALA A 307 6.22 1.35 -22.02
C ALA A 307 4.70 1.60 -22.01
N LYS A 308 3.96 0.72 -21.33
CA LYS A 308 2.50 0.73 -21.28
C LYS A 308 1.95 1.27 -19.96
N TRP A 309 2.76 1.86 -19.08
CA TRP A 309 2.31 2.23 -17.72
C TRP A 309 1.02 3.06 -17.72
N GLU A 310 0.94 4.09 -18.56
CA GLU A 310 -0.25 4.96 -18.63
C GLU A 310 -1.47 4.27 -19.26
N THR A 311 -1.27 3.22 -20.06
CA THR A 311 -2.34 2.44 -20.69
C THR A 311 -2.75 1.20 -19.89
N LEU A 312 -1.98 0.83 -18.87
CA LEU A 312 -2.31 -0.29 -18.01
C LEU A 312 -3.63 -0.04 -17.25
N PRO A 313 -4.49 -1.07 -17.14
CA PRO A 313 -5.63 -1.03 -16.24
C PRO A 313 -5.21 -0.56 -14.85
N VAL A 314 -6.07 0.25 -14.21
CA VAL A 314 -5.77 0.81 -12.89
C VAL A 314 -5.53 -0.28 -11.86
N ASP A 315 -6.29 -1.38 -11.94
CA ASP A 315 -6.15 -2.51 -11.01
C ASP A 315 -4.76 -3.16 -11.13
N ASP A 316 -4.21 -3.27 -12.35
CA ASP A 316 -2.87 -3.82 -12.59
C ASP A 316 -1.78 -2.87 -12.07
N ARG A 317 -1.95 -1.56 -12.28
CA ARG A 317 -1.05 -0.54 -11.70
C ARG A 317 -1.04 -0.60 -10.18
N LEU A 318 -2.20 -0.73 -9.55
CA LEU A 318 -2.33 -0.86 -8.10
C LEU A 318 -1.73 -2.16 -7.59
N ALA A 319 -1.92 -3.27 -8.32
CA ALA A 319 -1.32 -4.55 -7.97
C ALA A 319 0.21 -4.47 -7.99
N LEU A 320 0.78 -3.84 -9.02
CA LEU A 320 2.23 -3.65 -9.11
C LEU A 320 2.78 -2.75 -8.00
N ILE A 321 2.15 -1.61 -7.74
CA ILE A 321 2.58 -0.72 -6.64
C ILE A 321 2.53 -1.45 -5.30
N ARG A 322 1.49 -2.26 -5.06
CA ARG A 322 1.34 -2.99 -3.80
C ARG A 322 2.27 -4.19 -3.66
N SER A 323 2.75 -4.76 -4.77
CA SER A 323 3.74 -5.83 -4.71
C SER A 323 5.15 -5.29 -4.46
N THR A 324 5.44 -4.05 -4.88
CA THR A 324 6.75 -3.40 -4.72
C THR A 324 6.86 -2.51 -3.48
N LEU A 325 5.74 -2.00 -2.94
CA LEU A 325 5.71 -1.02 -1.87
C LEU A 325 4.88 -1.51 -0.67
N TRP A 326 5.51 -1.60 0.50
CA TRP A 326 4.84 -1.94 1.77
C TRP A 326 4.03 -0.75 2.30
N GLY A 327 4.57 0.45 2.13
CA GLY A 327 3.95 1.66 2.61
C GLY A 327 4.73 2.91 2.25
N VAL A 328 4.06 4.05 2.43
CA VAL A 328 4.68 5.37 2.36
C VAL A 328 4.36 6.07 3.67
N THR A 329 5.39 6.50 4.40
CA THR A 329 5.20 7.31 5.60
C THR A 329 5.48 8.76 5.30
N CYS A 330 4.58 9.65 5.72
CA CYS A 330 4.70 11.09 5.59
C CYS A 330 4.85 11.75 6.96
N GLU A 331 5.94 12.50 7.11
CA GLU A 331 6.26 13.32 8.28
C GLU A 331 6.22 14.80 7.87
N PRO A 332 5.26 15.59 8.37
CA PRO A 332 5.29 17.04 8.19
C PRO A 332 6.45 17.64 8.99
N VAL A 333 7.46 18.16 8.29
CA VAL A 333 8.62 18.83 8.92
C VAL A 333 8.31 20.30 9.18
N THR A 334 7.69 20.95 8.20
CA THR A 334 7.12 22.30 8.31
C THR A 334 5.77 22.32 7.60
N ASP A 335 5.09 23.47 7.54
CA ASP A 335 3.85 23.61 6.78
C ASP A 335 4.04 23.42 5.25
N ARG A 336 5.29 23.48 4.76
CA ARG A 336 5.66 23.38 3.34
C ARG A 336 6.55 22.19 3.01
N VAL A 337 7.31 21.71 3.97
CA VAL A 337 8.29 20.64 3.79
C VAL A 337 7.77 19.36 4.45
N PHE A 338 7.66 18.31 3.65
CA PHE A 338 7.21 17.00 4.07
C PHE A 338 8.32 16.00 3.78
N LEU A 339 8.71 15.22 4.78
CA LEU A 339 9.58 14.08 4.59
C LEU A 339 8.72 12.86 4.27
N PHE A 340 8.97 12.26 3.12
CA PHE A 340 8.39 11.00 2.72
C PHE A 340 9.42 9.89 2.84
N THR A 341 9.03 8.78 3.45
CA THR A 341 9.81 7.54 3.52
C THR A 341 9.06 6.46 2.74
N LEU A 342 9.68 5.97 1.67
CA LEU A 342 9.20 4.86 0.85
C LEU A 342 9.74 3.58 1.43
N GLN A 343 8.82 2.68 1.83
CA GLN A 343 9.16 1.38 2.39
C GLN A 343 8.91 0.34 1.32
N TRP A 344 9.98 -0.10 0.67
CA TRP A 344 9.90 -1.04 -0.44
C TRP A 344 9.85 -2.49 0.06
N SER A 345 9.28 -3.39 -0.74
CA SER A 345 9.29 -4.82 -0.45
C SER A 345 10.61 -5.50 -0.79
N ILE A 346 11.33 -4.95 -1.76
CA ILE A 346 12.52 -5.56 -2.37
C ILE A 346 13.79 -4.73 -2.11
N TRP A 347 13.65 -3.41 -2.03
CA TRP A 347 14.78 -2.47 -1.90
C TRP A 347 14.85 -1.87 -0.48
N ASP A 348 15.98 -1.23 -0.17
CA ASP A 348 16.14 -0.47 1.06
C ASP A 348 15.21 0.75 1.09
N ASP A 349 14.77 1.15 2.28
CA ASP A 349 13.92 2.32 2.48
C ASP A 349 14.56 3.59 1.89
N GLU A 350 13.81 4.31 1.07
CA GLU A 350 14.26 5.57 0.48
C GLU A 350 13.51 6.75 1.05
N ARG A 351 14.18 7.91 1.12
CA ARG A 351 13.59 9.12 1.67
C ARG A 351 13.70 10.29 0.70
N PHE A 352 12.67 11.14 0.67
CA PHE A 352 12.72 12.40 -0.06
C PHE A 352 11.96 13.51 0.65
N LEU A 353 12.44 14.74 0.48
CA LEU A 353 11.73 15.94 0.89
C LEU A 353 10.84 16.44 -0.24
N PHE A 354 9.55 16.54 0.05
CA PHE A 354 8.56 17.19 -0.81
C PHE A 354 8.33 18.62 -0.32
N VAL A 355 8.62 19.60 -1.18
CA VAL A 355 8.61 21.02 -0.83
C VAL A 355 7.54 21.76 -1.63
N ARG A 356 6.59 22.37 -0.94
CA ARG A 356 5.53 23.18 -1.55
C ARG A 356 6.04 24.59 -1.88
N GLY A 357 5.70 25.08 -3.07
CA GLY A 357 6.21 26.35 -3.59
C GLY A 357 5.50 27.60 -3.07
N ARG A 358 4.32 27.47 -2.47
CA ARG A 358 3.66 28.57 -1.76
C ARG A 358 3.32 28.14 -0.35
N ASN A 359 3.59 29.03 0.60
CA ASN A 359 3.01 28.88 1.91
C ASN A 359 1.52 29.23 1.84
N ARG A 360 0.68 28.52 2.58
CA ARG A 360 -0.57 29.15 3.00
C ARG A 360 -0.14 30.10 4.11
N ALA A 361 -0.11 31.40 3.81
CA ALA A 361 -0.17 32.36 4.91
C ALA A 361 -1.41 31.96 5.72
N GLY A 362 -1.18 31.44 6.93
CA GLY A 362 -2.26 31.08 7.84
C GLY A 362 -3.12 32.30 8.13
N GLN A 363 -4.15 32.10 8.95
CA GLN A 363 -4.83 33.24 9.55
C GLN A 363 -3.82 33.96 10.45
N TRP A 364 -3.43 35.17 10.06
CA TRP A 364 -2.57 36.02 10.88
C TRP A 364 -3.33 36.39 12.16
N THR A 365 -2.74 36.01 13.30
CA THR A 365 -3.22 36.39 14.64
C THR A 365 -3.12 37.89 14.86
N ALA A 366 -3.77 38.41 15.90
CA ALA A 366 -3.64 39.82 16.27
C ALA A 366 -2.19 40.13 16.69
N GLU A 367 -1.59 39.27 17.51
CA GLU A 367 -0.20 39.40 17.98
C GLU A 367 0.81 39.44 16.83
N GLU A 368 0.66 38.56 15.84
CA GLU A 368 1.53 38.59 14.66
C GLU A 368 1.37 39.88 13.85
N LYS A 369 0.16 40.44 13.75
CA LYS A 369 -0.07 41.72 13.06
C LYS A 369 0.55 42.89 13.82
N ASP A 370 0.49 42.89 15.15
CA ASP A 370 1.12 43.91 15.97
C ASP A 370 2.65 43.87 15.83
N LEU A 371 3.24 42.66 15.80
CA LEU A 371 4.65 42.47 15.50
C LEU A 371 5.01 42.97 14.09
N LEU A 372 4.13 42.81 13.09
CA LEU A 372 4.36 43.33 11.74
C LEU A 372 4.52 44.86 11.71
N HIS A 373 3.78 45.60 12.56
CA HIS A 373 3.90 47.06 12.65
C HIS A 373 5.26 47.51 13.18
N ARG A 374 5.95 46.64 13.94
CA ARG A 374 7.27 46.90 14.54
C ARG A 374 8.45 46.39 13.70
N LEU A 375 8.22 45.85 12.50
CA LEU A 375 9.29 45.24 11.67
C LEU A 375 10.48 46.16 11.39
N ASN A 376 10.28 47.48 11.36
CA ASN A 376 11.36 48.45 11.14
C ASN A 376 12.38 48.48 12.28
N GLU A 377 12.02 48.00 13.48
CA GLU A 377 12.92 47.89 14.64
C GLU A 377 13.93 46.74 14.50
N PHE A 378 13.69 45.81 13.57
CA PHE A 378 14.47 44.58 13.44
C PHE A 378 15.26 44.54 12.13
N THR A 379 16.44 43.92 12.19
CA THR A 379 17.24 43.59 11.00
C THR A 379 16.53 42.53 10.15
N PRO A 380 16.82 42.44 8.84
CA PRO A 380 16.20 41.45 7.96
C PRO A 380 16.34 39.99 8.47
N GLU A 381 17.47 39.63 9.06
CA GLU A 381 17.74 38.32 9.65
C GLU A 381 16.89 38.06 10.89
N GLU A 382 16.72 39.06 11.77
CA GLU A 382 15.86 38.97 12.95
C GLU A 382 14.38 38.82 12.55
N ARG A 383 13.94 39.53 11.50
CA ARG A 383 12.55 39.45 11.01
C ARG A 383 12.17 38.02 10.62
N VAL A 384 13.06 37.30 9.94
CA VAL A 384 12.78 35.91 9.51
C VAL A 384 12.76 34.95 10.71
N LYS A 385 13.53 35.23 11.76
CA LYS A 385 13.48 34.46 13.02
C LYS A 385 12.23 34.74 13.86
N LEU A 386 11.71 35.97 13.82
CA LEU A 386 10.47 36.35 14.52
C LEU A 386 9.23 35.64 13.93
N PHE A 387 9.26 35.34 12.64
CA PHE A 387 8.18 34.64 11.93
C PHE A 387 8.71 33.36 11.28
N PRO A 388 9.10 32.35 12.08
CA PRO A 388 9.92 31.25 11.58
C PRO A 388 9.19 30.34 10.58
N ASP A 389 7.86 30.37 10.57
CA ASP A 389 7.01 29.63 9.64
C ASP A 389 6.61 30.43 8.39
N VAL A 390 7.01 31.71 8.28
CA VAL A 390 6.62 32.58 7.16
C VAL A 390 7.83 32.96 6.30
N ALA A 391 7.71 32.81 4.98
CA ALA A 391 8.75 33.24 4.05
C ALA A 391 8.83 34.77 4.00
N TYR A 392 10.03 35.33 3.82
CA TYR A 392 10.24 36.78 3.89
C TYR A 392 9.38 37.56 2.88
N ASP A 393 9.22 37.07 1.65
CA ASP A 393 8.37 37.76 0.66
C ASP A 393 6.89 37.79 1.08
N THR A 394 6.44 36.74 1.78
CA THR A 394 5.06 36.67 2.31
C THR A 394 4.90 37.64 3.48
N LEU A 395 5.90 37.71 4.36
CA LEU A 395 5.98 38.66 5.46
C LEU A 395 5.89 40.11 4.94
N MET A 396 6.73 40.44 3.96
CA MET A 396 6.78 41.76 3.33
C MET A 396 5.49 42.12 2.61
N SER A 397 4.92 41.18 1.86
CA SER A 397 3.61 41.37 1.22
C SER A 397 2.52 41.66 2.25
N LYS A 398 2.51 40.95 3.37
CA LYS A 398 1.53 41.17 4.44
C LYS A 398 1.72 42.51 5.14
N ALA A 399 2.96 42.88 5.47
CA ALA A 399 3.28 44.17 6.07
C ALA A 399 2.82 45.34 5.18
N HIS A 400 3.05 45.24 3.88
CA HIS A 400 2.54 46.21 2.91
C HIS A 400 1.01 46.29 2.89
N GLN A 401 0.30 45.16 2.94
CA GLN A 401 -1.17 45.14 3.04
C GLN A 401 -1.70 45.80 4.32
N LEU A 402 -0.94 45.76 5.41
CA LEU A 402 -1.26 46.43 6.68
C LEU A 402 -0.84 47.90 6.72
N GLY A 403 -0.29 48.43 5.62
CA GLY A 403 0.13 49.83 5.53
C GLY A 403 1.42 50.16 6.30
N VAL A 404 2.24 49.16 6.65
CA VAL A 404 3.52 49.40 7.30
C VAL A 404 4.48 50.05 6.31
N ARG A 405 4.78 51.35 6.52
CA ARG A 405 5.66 52.15 5.65
C ARG A 405 7.13 52.04 6.11
N GLY A 406 8.05 52.40 5.22
CA GLY A 406 9.47 52.54 5.57
C GLY A 406 10.30 51.26 5.58
N ILE A 407 9.69 50.08 5.41
CA ILE A 407 10.46 48.83 5.33
C ILE A 407 11.17 48.78 3.99
N ARG A 408 12.48 49.05 4.00
CA ARG A 408 13.32 48.87 2.80
C ARG A 408 13.36 47.38 2.46
N HIS A 409 13.09 47.07 1.19
CA HIS A 409 13.24 45.71 0.66
C HIS A 409 14.73 45.42 0.45
N THR A 410 15.47 45.21 1.55
CA THR A 410 16.85 44.74 1.49
C THR A 410 16.89 43.34 0.92
N ARG A 411 17.84 43.09 0.00
CA ARG A 411 18.08 41.74 -0.52
C ARG A 411 18.65 40.87 0.59
N ILE A 412 17.79 40.13 1.30
CA ILE A 412 18.23 38.99 2.12
C ILE A 412 18.81 37.93 1.18
N LYS A 413 19.67 37.03 1.70
CA LYS A 413 20.07 35.79 1.01
C LYS A 413 18.85 35.18 0.30
N SER A 414 19.03 34.81 -0.97
CA SER A 414 17.95 34.46 -1.90
C SER A 414 17.06 33.28 -1.45
N VAL A 415 17.48 32.48 -0.48
CA VAL A 415 16.71 31.33 0.01
C VAL A 415 15.54 31.77 0.90
N TYR A 416 15.77 32.74 1.79
CA TYR A 416 14.75 33.20 2.75
C TYR A 416 13.63 34.03 2.11
N SER A 417 13.83 34.53 0.88
CA SER A 417 12.75 35.19 0.13
C SER A 417 11.61 34.21 -0.15
N CYS A 418 11.96 32.99 -0.58
CA CYS A 418 11.02 31.98 -1.03
C CYS A 418 10.62 30.96 0.04
N TYR A 419 11.42 30.79 1.08
CA TYR A 419 11.27 29.76 2.12
C TYR A 419 11.32 30.38 3.51
N SER A 420 10.59 29.80 4.48
CA SER A 420 10.62 30.28 5.86
C SER A 420 11.93 29.95 6.56
N PHE A 421 12.16 30.50 7.75
CA PHE A 421 13.32 30.12 8.56
C PHE A 421 13.34 28.61 8.85
N ASN A 422 12.21 28.07 9.30
CA ASN A 422 12.07 26.65 9.62
C ASN A 422 12.24 25.75 8.39
N ASP A 423 11.81 26.20 7.21
CA ASP A 423 12.08 25.48 5.95
C ASP A 423 13.59 25.38 5.68
N VAL A 424 14.33 26.48 5.89
CA VAL A 424 15.78 26.52 5.68
C VAL A 424 16.51 25.64 6.70
N GLU A 425 16.12 25.67 7.97
CA GLU A 425 16.66 24.78 8.99
C GLU A 425 16.35 23.30 8.68
N ALA A 426 15.16 23.00 8.15
CA ALA A 426 14.86 21.67 7.64
C ALA A 426 15.79 21.27 6.50
N PHE A 427 16.03 22.15 5.52
CA PHE A 427 16.95 21.85 4.42
C PHE A 427 18.39 21.60 4.88
N LYS A 428 18.86 22.32 5.91
CA LYS A 428 20.15 22.04 6.55
C LYS A 428 20.17 20.69 7.24
N LYS A 429 19.13 20.40 8.06
CA LYS A 429 19.00 19.14 8.80
C LYS A 429 19.08 17.92 7.88
N TYR A 430 18.47 17.99 6.69
CA TYR A 430 18.46 16.90 5.72
C TYR A 430 19.54 17.01 4.63
N GLY A 431 20.47 17.95 4.74
CA GLY A 431 21.61 18.05 3.80
C GLY A 431 21.25 18.44 2.37
N VAL A 432 20.12 19.13 2.14
CA VAL A 432 19.66 19.53 0.79
C VAL A 432 19.76 21.04 0.52
N LEU A 433 20.25 21.83 1.47
CA LEU A 433 20.26 23.29 1.36
C LEU A 433 21.02 23.77 0.10
N GLU A 434 22.21 23.24 -0.18
CA GLU A 434 23.01 23.65 -1.34
C GLU A 434 22.27 23.42 -2.67
N GLN A 435 21.58 22.28 -2.80
CA GLN A 435 20.77 21.97 -3.97
C GLN A 435 19.57 22.92 -4.10
N VAL A 436 18.94 23.26 -2.97
CA VAL A 436 17.86 24.26 -2.93
C VAL A 436 18.38 25.64 -3.38
N GLU A 437 19.55 26.06 -2.92
CA GLU A 437 20.16 27.33 -3.34
C GLU A 437 20.48 27.32 -4.83
N TYR A 438 21.06 26.23 -5.32
CA TYR A 438 21.38 26.06 -6.74
C TYR A 438 20.14 26.19 -7.62
N ASP A 439 19.05 25.49 -7.29
CA ASP A 439 17.79 25.59 -8.02
C ASP A 439 17.19 27.00 -8.01
N LEU A 440 17.40 27.76 -6.92
CA LEU A 440 16.91 29.13 -6.83
C LEU A 440 17.72 30.08 -7.71
N ARG A 441 19.04 29.86 -7.84
CA ARG A 441 19.92 30.66 -8.70
C ARG A 441 19.73 30.35 -10.19
N THR A 442 19.45 29.09 -10.52
CA THR A 442 19.27 28.61 -11.91
C THR A 442 17.85 28.78 -12.44
N ARG A 443 16.92 29.27 -11.61
CA ARG A 443 15.56 29.61 -12.06
C ARG A 443 15.63 30.68 -13.14
N ILE A 444 15.48 30.24 -14.39
CA ILE A 444 15.28 31.13 -15.54
C ILE A 444 14.09 32.04 -15.21
N PRO A 445 14.26 33.38 -15.26
CA PRO A 445 13.17 34.31 -15.02
C PRO A 445 11.99 33.91 -15.92
N ARG A 446 10.82 33.67 -15.33
CA ARG A 446 9.64 33.30 -16.14
C ARG A 446 9.40 34.43 -17.13
N PRO A 447 9.23 34.14 -18.43
CA PRO A 447 8.84 35.16 -19.39
C PRO A 447 7.56 35.80 -18.87
N ARG A 448 7.59 37.13 -18.66
CA ARG A 448 6.42 37.92 -18.26
C ARG A 448 5.32 37.60 -19.28
N SER A 449 4.30 36.85 -18.87
CA SER A 449 3.26 36.46 -19.81
C SER A 449 2.42 37.68 -20.13
N MET A 450 2.55 38.18 -21.36
CA MET A 450 1.81 39.33 -21.89
C MET A 450 0.35 38.99 -22.27
N GLY A 451 -0.16 37.80 -21.92
CA GLY A 451 -1.50 37.34 -22.33
C GLY A 451 -2.40 36.96 -21.15
N GLY A 452 -3.56 37.59 -21.05
CA GLY A 452 -4.56 37.47 -19.97
C GLY A 452 -5.34 36.15 -19.91
N GLY A 453 -4.80 35.03 -20.40
CA GLY A 453 -5.41 33.72 -20.21
C GLY A 453 -5.34 33.29 -18.73
N ARG A 454 -6.46 32.81 -18.17
CA ARG A 454 -6.48 32.14 -16.85
C ARG A 454 -5.55 30.92 -16.91
N ARG A 455 -4.26 31.11 -16.59
CA ARG A 455 -3.32 30.01 -16.44
C ARG A 455 -3.77 29.18 -15.25
N GLU A 456 -3.89 27.87 -15.43
CA GLU A 456 -3.92 26.96 -14.29
C GLU A 456 -2.73 27.31 -13.38
N PRO A 457 -2.95 27.50 -12.07
CA PRO A 457 -1.85 27.73 -11.15
C PRO A 457 -0.95 26.51 -11.21
N ARG A 458 0.19 26.62 -11.91
CA ARG A 458 1.26 25.62 -11.84
C ARG A 458 1.64 25.55 -10.37
N LEU A 459 1.29 24.43 -9.74
CA LEU A 459 1.74 24.11 -8.41
C LEU A 459 3.25 23.96 -8.50
N ASP A 460 3.98 24.98 -8.06
CA ASP A 460 5.41 24.87 -7.90
C ASP A 460 5.63 23.93 -6.71
N TYR A 461 6.11 22.73 -6.96
CA TYR A 461 6.63 21.84 -5.94
C TYR A 461 8.05 21.46 -6.33
N LYS A 462 8.82 21.00 -5.35
CA LYS A 462 10.15 20.43 -5.57
C LYS A 462 10.30 19.16 -4.76
N VAL A 463 11.14 18.25 -5.26
CA VAL A 463 11.45 16.97 -4.64
C VAL A 463 12.95 16.88 -4.51
N TYR A 464 13.42 16.55 -3.32
CA TYR A 464 14.84 16.34 -3.03
C TYR A 464 15.02 14.95 -2.44
N TRP A 465 15.59 14.03 -3.22
CA TRP A 465 15.93 12.69 -2.75
C TRP A 465 17.10 12.75 -1.77
N LEU A 466 16.95 12.08 -0.64
CA LEU A 466 17.99 12.01 0.39
C LEU A 466 18.87 10.81 0.09
N ARG A 467 20.20 11.01 0.10
CA ARG A 467 21.14 9.90 0.00
C ARG A 467 21.04 9.06 1.28
N SER A 468 20.96 7.74 1.09
CA SER A 468 20.98 6.75 2.18
C SER A 468 22.31 6.79 2.94
#